data_AF-A0A1I0H1W2-F1
#
_entry.id   AF-A0A1I0H1W2-F1
#
_cell.length_a   1.000
_cell.length_b   1.000
_cell.length_c   1.000
_cell.angle_alpha   90.00
_cell.angle_beta   90.00
_cell.angle_gamma   90.00
#
_symmetry.space_group_name_H-M   'P 1'
#
loop_
_entity.id
_entity.type
_entity.pdbx_description
1 polymer ?
#
loop_
_entity_poly.entity_id
_entity_poly.type
_entity_poly.pdbx_seq_one_letter_code
_entity_poly.pdbx_strand_id
1 'polypeptide(L)'
;MNDEYFWIYQHTYSVARIDRSKHILAFFVRDTYDELDNDIVQIDSRADIVIFSNNVFTAKIDLMQKFFGFEKFIRVGAQKTIEILSEMDIVIGLEKITALENHKRLTNSKKLLKAKNSPVLKMEKNDLLNKLQNHARYKTMLKFEDNHIVITSQKDALAFVKMLNDDIVRSELTGQEYDSSSKSILDEE
;
A
#
# COMPACT_ATOMS: atom_id res chain seq x y z
N MET A 1 8.30 8.21 21.62
CA MET A 1 9.69 8.31 21.13
C MET A 1 10.11 9.76 21.27
N ASN A 2 11.37 10.02 21.61
CA ASN A 2 11.88 11.37 21.88
C ASN A 2 12.14 12.10 20.54
N ASP A 3 11.81 13.40 20.45
CA ASP A 3 12.01 14.23 19.24
C ASP A 3 13.47 14.69 19.06
N GLU A 4 14.33 14.33 20.01
CA GLU A 4 15.75 14.71 20.01
C GLU A 4 16.64 13.80 19.16
N TYR A 5 16.17 12.63 18.76
CA TYR A 5 16.97 11.64 18.04
C TYR A 5 16.26 11.10 16.80
N PHE A 6 17.02 10.91 15.72
CA PHE A 6 16.61 10.11 14.58
C PHE A 6 17.42 8.81 14.52
N TRP A 7 16.81 7.75 14.03
CA TRP A 7 17.43 6.45 13.86
C TRP A 7 17.66 6.21 12.37
N ILE A 8 18.86 5.76 12.03
CA ILE A 8 19.18 5.28 10.67
C ILE A 8 19.31 3.77 10.70
N TYR A 9 18.62 3.10 9.79
CA TYR A 9 18.77 1.67 9.53
C TYR A 9 19.30 1.47 8.11
N GLN A 10 20.32 0.63 7.99
CA GLN A 10 20.85 0.13 6.73
C GLN A 10 20.72 -1.39 6.72
N HIS A 11 20.13 -1.93 5.65
CA HIS A 11 20.04 -3.38 5.49
C HIS A 11 21.29 -3.93 4.82
N THR A 12 22.10 -4.66 5.56
CA THR A 12 23.28 -5.35 5.03
C THR A 12 22.91 -6.73 4.51
N TYR A 13 22.98 -6.93 3.19
CA TYR A 13 22.81 -8.25 2.56
C TYR A 13 24.07 -9.11 2.76
N SER A 14 23.94 -10.44 2.72
CA SER A 14 25.07 -11.37 2.92
C SER A 14 26.25 -11.15 1.96
N VAL A 15 26.03 -10.51 0.81
CA VAL A 15 27.06 -10.16 -0.19
C VAL A 15 27.91 -8.95 0.22
N ALA A 16 27.48 -8.16 1.21
CA ALA A 16 28.24 -7.04 1.77
C ALA A 16 29.31 -7.47 2.79
N ARG A 17 29.41 -8.77 3.09
CA ARG A 17 30.52 -9.36 3.85
C ARG A 17 31.70 -9.53 2.91
N ILE A 18 32.82 -8.91 3.25
CA ILE A 18 34.08 -9.13 2.53
C ILE A 18 34.74 -10.36 3.15
N ASP A 19 34.74 -11.46 2.40
CA ASP A 19 35.31 -12.73 2.81
C ASP A 19 36.82 -12.74 2.57
N ARG A 20 37.60 -13.08 3.61
CA ARG A 20 39.06 -13.18 3.57
C ARG A 20 39.56 -14.15 2.50
N SER A 21 38.77 -15.15 2.09
CA SER A 21 39.15 -16.10 1.04
C SER A 21 39.30 -15.47 -0.35
N LYS A 22 38.82 -14.23 -0.56
CA LYS A 22 38.81 -13.56 -1.87
C LYS A 22 39.53 -12.22 -1.89
N HIS A 23 39.83 -11.63 -0.73
CA HIS A 23 40.38 -10.28 -0.62
C HIS A 23 41.41 -10.20 0.49
N ILE A 24 42.56 -9.54 0.22
CA ILE A 24 43.55 -9.16 1.24
C ILE A 24 43.31 -7.69 1.58
N LEU A 25 43.08 -7.38 2.85
CA LEU A 25 42.85 -6.03 3.35
C LEU A 25 43.91 -5.71 4.41
N ALA A 26 44.31 -4.44 4.49
CA ALA A 26 45.25 -3.97 5.48
C ALA A 26 44.89 -2.55 5.93
N PHE A 27 45.17 -2.22 7.19
CA PHE A 27 45.08 -0.85 7.68
C PHE A 27 46.42 -0.15 7.49
N PHE A 28 46.38 1.08 6.97
CA PHE A 28 47.55 1.94 7.01
C PHE A 28 47.80 2.41 8.45
N VAL A 29 48.98 2.09 8.96
CA VAL A 29 49.45 2.52 10.29
C VAL A 29 50.75 3.28 10.08
N ARG A 30 50.64 4.62 10.06
CA ARG A 30 51.77 5.53 9.75
C ARG A 30 52.38 5.20 8.38
N ASP A 31 53.63 4.75 8.35
CA ASP A 31 54.39 4.41 7.14
C ASP A 31 54.36 2.89 6.83
N THR A 32 53.62 2.10 7.60
CA THR A 32 53.48 0.64 7.45
C THR A 32 52.02 0.22 7.30
N TYR A 33 51.78 -1.08 7.11
CA TYR A 33 50.45 -1.66 7.04
C TYR A 33 50.35 -2.89 7.93
N ASP A 34 49.18 -3.08 8.55
CA ASP A 34 48.85 -4.29 9.30
C ASP A 34 47.76 -5.07 8.55
N GLU A 35 48.00 -6.36 8.28
CA GLU A 35 47.00 -7.23 7.64
C GLU A 35 45.77 -7.33 8.52
N LEU A 36 44.60 -7.23 7.88
CA LEU A 36 43.36 -7.55 8.55
C LEU A 36 43.04 -9.04 8.45
N ASP A 37 43.15 -9.69 9.61
CA ASP A 37 42.96 -11.12 9.79
C ASP A 37 41.48 -11.56 9.87
N ASN A 38 40.55 -10.62 10.03
CA ASN A 38 39.13 -10.89 10.32
C ASN A 38 38.20 -10.41 9.21
N ASP A 39 37.04 -11.06 9.10
CA ASP A 39 35.99 -10.63 8.17
C ASP A 39 35.45 -9.24 8.55
N ILE A 40 35.19 -8.42 7.52
CA ILE A 40 34.64 -7.08 7.70
C ILE A 40 33.21 -7.02 7.17
N VAL A 41 32.36 -6.30 7.91
CA VAL A 41 31.09 -5.78 7.40
C VAL A 41 31.29 -4.34 6.97
N GLN A 42 31.13 -4.07 5.68
CA GLN A 42 31.17 -2.69 5.18
C GLN A 42 29.86 -1.97 5.49
N ILE A 43 29.95 -0.87 6.24
CA ILE A 43 28.84 0.07 6.44
C ILE A 43 29.00 1.18 5.40
N ASP A 44 27.93 1.50 4.67
CA ASP A 44 27.95 2.53 3.63
C ASP A 44 27.41 3.84 4.23
N SER A 45 27.68 4.95 3.58
CA SER A 45 27.07 6.26 3.85
C SER A 45 25.56 6.33 3.54
N ARG A 46 24.93 5.20 3.19
CA ARG A 46 23.53 5.12 2.75
C ARG A 46 22.60 4.74 3.90
N ALA A 47 21.55 5.54 4.09
CA ALA A 47 20.38 5.16 4.89
C ALA A 47 19.33 4.44 4.03
N ASP A 48 18.85 3.27 4.48
CA ASP A 48 17.70 2.61 3.86
C ASP A 48 16.38 3.02 4.48
N ILE A 49 16.36 3.22 5.80
CA ILE A 49 15.21 3.70 6.56
C ILE A 49 15.70 4.74 7.55
N VAL A 50 14.97 5.85 7.64
CA VAL A 50 15.14 6.86 8.68
C VAL A 50 13.88 6.89 9.53
N ILE A 51 14.02 6.80 10.85
CA ILE A 51 12.91 6.88 11.80
C ILE A 51 13.12 8.13 12.62
N PHE A 52 12.11 9.00 12.65
CA PHE A 52 12.16 10.24 13.41
C PHE A 52 10.79 10.51 14.03
N SER A 53 10.78 10.83 15.33
CA SER A 53 9.57 10.94 16.14
C SER A 53 8.71 9.67 16.03
N ASN A 54 7.56 9.75 15.34
CA ASN A 54 6.65 8.63 15.10
C ASN A 54 6.49 8.29 13.61
N ASN A 55 7.44 8.75 12.78
CA ASN A 55 7.39 8.63 11.33
C ASN A 55 8.55 7.77 10.81
N VAL A 56 8.26 6.99 9.76
CA VAL A 56 9.23 6.16 9.06
C VAL A 56 9.38 6.69 7.63
N PHE A 57 10.59 7.10 7.27
CA PHE A 57 10.93 7.61 5.96
C PHE A 57 11.79 6.60 5.22
N THR A 58 11.32 6.13 4.06
CA THR A 58 12.09 5.20 3.24
C THR A 58 11.62 5.24 1.79
N ALA A 59 12.57 5.23 0.86
CA ALA A 59 12.30 4.93 -0.55
C ALA A 59 12.30 3.41 -0.84
N LYS A 60 12.74 2.59 0.12
CA LYS A 60 12.93 1.14 0.00
C LYS A 60 11.68 0.39 0.45
N ILE A 61 10.55 0.65 -0.20
CA ILE A 61 9.28 -0.02 0.11
C ILE A 61 9.37 -1.55 0.00
N ASP A 62 10.17 -2.07 -0.92
CA ASP A 62 10.40 -3.51 -1.06
C ASP A 62 11.09 -4.12 0.17
N LEU A 63 11.98 -3.37 0.82
CA LEU A 63 12.62 -3.78 2.07
C LEU A 63 11.56 -3.92 3.17
N MET A 64 10.66 -2.94 3.27
CA MET A 64 9.54 -2.97 4.22
C MET A 64 8.63 -4.18 3.98
N GLN A 65 8.31 -4.48 2.72
CA GLN A 65 7.46 -5.62 2.35
C GLN A 65 8.10 -6.95 2.71
N LYS A 66 9.39 -7.14 2.40
CA LYS A 66 10.09 -8.42 2.57
C LYS A 66 10.51 -8.69 4.01
N PHE A 67 11.06 -7.71 4.70
CA PHE A 67 11.73 -7.92 5.99
C PHE A 67 10.95 -7.37 7.19
N PHE A 68 10.03 -6.42 6.98
CA PHE A 68 9.27 -5.78 8.06
C PHE A 68 7.78 -6.13 8.03
N GLY A 69 7.41 -7.19 7.31
CA GLY A 69 6.04 -7.74 7.32
C GLY A 69 4.99 -6.83 6.68
N PHE A 70 5.37 -5.81 5.89
CA PHE A 70 4.39 -4.94 5.23
C PHE A 70 3.54 -5.69 4.22
N GLU A 71 4.07 -6.74 3.57
CA GLU A 71 3.25 -7.58 2.71
C GLU A 71 2.09 -8.20 3.51
N LYS A 72 2.40 -8.86 4.63
CA LYS A 72 1.38 -9.44 5.52
C LYS A 72 0.40 -8.38 6.02
N PHE A 73 0.90 -7.21 6.42
CA PHE A 73 0.05 -6.09 6.85
C PHE A 73 -0.94 -5.66 5.75
N ILE A 74 -0.48 -5.51 4.51
CA ILE A 74 -1.33 -5.15 3.36
C ILE A 74 -2.39 -6.22 3.12
N ARG A 75 -2.01 -7.50 3.14
CA ARG A 75 -2.94 -8.64 2.96
C ARG A 75 -4.02 -8.67 4.04
N VAL A 76 -3.62 -8.62 5.30
CA VAL A 76 -4.55 -8.62 6.44
C VAL A 76 -5.47 -7.40 6.39
N GLY A 77 -4.93 -6.23 6.03
CA GLY A 77 -5.72 -5.02 5.89
C GLY A 77 -6.74 -5.08 4.75
N ALA A 78 -6.35 -5.63 3.59
CA ALA A 78 -7.26 -5.87 2.47
C ALA A 78 -8.36 -6.88 2.81
N GLN A 79 -8.00 -7.95 3.52
CA GLN A 79 -8.95 -8.97 3.97
C GLN A 79 -10.00 -8.39 4.92
N LYS A 80 -9.60 -7.52 5.86
CA LYS A 80 -10.54 -6.78 6.71
C LYS A 80 -11.51 -5.92 5.92
N THR A 81 -11.07 -5.30 4.81
CA THR A 81 -11.99 -4.58 3.93
C THR A 81 -13.01 -5.52 3.29
N ILE A 82 -12.60 -6.72 2.88
CA ILE A 82 -13.51 -7.74 2.32
C ILE A 82 -14.50 -8.23 3.38
N GLU A 83 -14.06 -8.40 4.62
CA GLU A 83 -14.93 -8.74 5.76
C GLU A 83 -16.00 -7.66 5.98
N ILE A 84 -15.61 -6.38 6.02
CA ILE A 84 -16.56 -5.26 6.11
C ILE A 84 -17.57 -5.29 4.95
N LEU A 85 -17.12 -5.54 3.73
CA LEU A 85 -18.01 -5.64 2.56
C LEU A 85 -18.98 -6.81 2.66
N SER A 86 -18.54 -7.92 3.25
CA SER A 86 -19.40 -9.08 3.52
C SER A 86 -20.45 -8.76 4.57
N GLU A 87 -20.09 -8.04 5.65
CA GLU A 87 -21.02 -7.61 6.71
C GLU A 87 -22.04 -6.58 6.20
N MET A 88 -21.60 -5.66 5.33
CA MET A 88 -22.49 -4.70 4.66
C MET A 88 -23.48 -5.37 3.71
N ASP A 89 -23.23 -6.62 3.30
CA ASP A 89 -24.09 -7.39 2.40
C ASP A 89 -24.42 -6.62 1.10
N ILE A 90 -23.48 -5.82 0.57
CA ILE A 90 -23.76 -4.93 -0.58
C ILE A 90 -23.42 -5.56 -1.94
N VAL A 91 -22.72 -6.69 -1.94
CA VAL A 91 -22.15 -7.28 -3.16
C VAL A 91 -22.55 -8.75 -3.31
N ILE A 92 -22.98 -9.12 -4.52
CA ILE A 92 -23.02 -10.50 -4.98
C ILE A 92 -21.77 -10.76 -5.82
N GLY A 93 -21.07 -11.87 -5.57
CA GLY A 93 -19.82 -12.21 -6.26
C GLY A 93 -18.55 -11.80 -5.51
N LEU A 94 -18.59 -11.76 -4.18
CA LEU A 94 -17.46 -11.36 -3.32
C LEU A 94 -16.21 -12.21 -3.59
N GLU A 95 -16.36 -13.46 -4.02
CA GLU A 95 -15.27 -14.35 -4.39
C GLU A 95 -14.37 -13.78 -5.48
N LYS A 96 -14.89 -12.93 -6.39
CA LYS A 96 -14.09 -12.24 -7.41
C LYS A 96 -13.23 -11.14 -6.82
N ILE A 97 -13.69 -10.47 -5.75
CA ILE A 97 -12.88 -9.50 -5.00
C ILE A 97 -11.79 -10.23 -4.22
N THR A 98 -12.13 -11.34 -3.56
CA THR A 98 -11.16 -12.19 -2.86
C THR A 98 -10.12 -12.76 -3.81
N ALA A 99 -10.53 -13.15 -5.03
CA ALA A 99 -9.59 -13.56 -6.07
C ALA A 99 -8.65 -12.42 -6.45
N LEU A 100 -9.16 -11.19 -6.67
CA LEU A 100 -8.34 -10.01 -6.96
C LEU A 100 -7.29 -9.72 -5.88
N GLU A 101 -7.69 -9.86 -4.61
CA GLU A 101 -6.80 -9.73 -3.46
C GLU A 101 -5.64 -10.72 -3.61
N ASN A 102 -5.92 -12.02 -3.71
CA ASN A 102 -4.93 -13.11 -3.72
C ASN A 102 -3.92 -13.11 -4.88
N HIS A 103 -3.99 -12.17 -5.83
CA HIS A 103 -2.96 -12.02 -6.88
C HIS A 103 -1.57 -11.81 -6.28
N LYS A 104 -0.53 -12.35 -6.91
CA LYS A 104 0.88 -12.22 -6.47
C LYS A 104 1.33 -10.77 -6.28
N ARG A 105 0.85 -9.84 -7.12
CA ARG A 105 1.16 -8.41 -7.00
C ARG A 105 0.23 -7.77 -5.98
N LEU A 106 0.80 -7.04 -5.02
CA LEU A 106 0.06 -6.32 -3.97
C LEU A 106 -0.78 -5.13 -4.48
N THR A 107 -0.79 -4.83 -5.78
CA THR A 107 -1.48 -3.66 -6.33
C THR A 107 -2.97 -3.63 -5.96
N ASN A 108 -3.66 -4.77 -6.03
CA ASN A 108 -5.09 -4.84 -5.70
C ASN A 108 -5.33 -4.83 -4.19
N SER A 109 -4.52 -5.56 -3.42
CA SER A 109 -4.59 -5.54 -1.95
C SER A 109 -4.34 -4.14 -1.39
N LYS A 110 -3.42 -3.35 -1.97
CA LYS A 110 -3.22 -1.94 -1.61
C LYS A 110 -4.46 -1.09 -1.88
N LYS A 111 -5.16 -1.30 -3.00
CA LYS A 111 -6.41 -0.59 -3.31
C LYS A 111 -7.54 -0.98 -2.35
N LEU A 112 -7.64 -2.25 -1.96
CA LEU A 112 -8.60 -2.71 -0.96
C LEU A 112 -8.27 -2.17 0.43
N LEU A 113 -6.98 -2.13 0.81
CA LEU A 113 -6.54 -1.51 2.05
C LEU A 113 -6.90 -0.01 2.09
N LYS A 114 -6.67 0.72 1.01
CA LYS A 114 -7.04 2.14 0.89
C LYS A 114 -8.55 2.34 1.09
N ALA A 115 -9.36 1.47 0.48
CA ALA A 115 -10.81 1.56 0.55
C ALA A 115 -11.34 1.47 1.99
N LYS A 116 -10.64 0.79 2.90
CA LYS A 116 -11.03 0.63 4.31
C LYS A 116 -11.45 1.94 4.99
N ASN A 117 -10.75 3.03 4.71
CA ASN A 117 -11.00 4.34 5.33
C ASN A 117 -11.77 5.29 4.41
N SER A 118 -12.25 4.81 3.26
CA SER A 118 -12.98 5.62 2.30
C SER A 118 -14.30 6.12 2.89
N PRO A 119 -14.71 7.38 2.60
CA PRO A 119 -16.04 7.88 2.93
C PRO A 119 -17.16 6.98 2.39
N VAL A 120 -16.95 6.32 1.24
CA VAL A 120 -17.94 5.44 0.60
C VAL A 120 -18.31 4.26 1.49
N LEU A 121 -17.33 3.64 2.17
CA LEU A 121 -17.60 2.52 3.08
C LEU A 121 -18.29 2.95 4.38
N LYS A 122 -18.32 4.24 4.70
CA LYS A 122 -19.02 4.77 5.88
C LYS A 122 -20.50 5.07 5.60
N MET A 123 -20.93 4.93 4.34
CA MET A 123 -22.31 5.21 3.95
C MET A 123 -23.22 4.02 4.24
N GLU A 124 -24.47 4.31 4.59
CA GLU A 124 -25.51 3.28 4.69
C GLU A 124 -25.76 2.59 3.34
N LYS A 125 -25.98 1.26 3.36
CA LYS A 125 -26.13 0.41 2.17
C LYS A 125 -27.14 1.00 1.18
N ASN A 126 -28.34 1.33 1.66
CA ASN A 126 -29.43 1.80 0.80
C ASN A 126 -29.14 3.18 0.20
N ASP A 127 -28.53 4.09 0.97
CA ASP A 127 -28.17 5.42 0.48
C ASP A 127 -27.07 5.34 -0.59
N LEU A 128 -26.08 4.48 -0.37
CA LEU A 128 -25.03 4.23 -1.34
C LEU A 128 -25.61 3.66 -2.65
N LEU A 129 -26.44 2.62 -2.58
CA LEU A 129 -27.07 2.02 -3.76
C LEU A 129 -27.93 3.03 -4.52
N ASN A 130 -28.76 3.80 -3.82
CA ASN A 130 -29.59 4.85 -4.42
C ASN A 130 -28.73 5.90 -5.14
N LYS A 131 -27.64 6.35 -4.53
CA LYS A 131 -26.73 7.31 -5.17
C LYS A 131 -26.04 6.72 -6.39
N LEU A 132 -25.58 5.47 -6.31
CA LEU A 132 -24.88 4.80 -7.42
C LEU A 132 -25.80 4.55 -8.62
N GLN A 133 -27.05 4.14 -8.39
CA GLN A 133 -28.03 3.91 -9.46
C GLN A 133 -28.47 5.19 -10.16
N ASN A 134 -28.43 6.34 -9.47
CA ASN A 134 -28.75 7.65 -10.05
C ASN A 134 -27.53 8.39 -10.63
N HIS A 135 -26.31 7.94 -10.32
CA HIS A 135 -25.09 8.55 -10.85
C HIS A 135 -24.83 8.10 -12.29
N ALA A 136 -24.72 9.06 -13.22
CA ALA A 136 -24.58 8.81 -14.66
C ALA A 136 -23.48 7.79 -15.01
N ARG A 137 -22.32 7.88 -14.34
CA ARG A 137 -21.19 6.99 -14.59
C ARG A 137 -21.31 5.63 -13.87
N TYR A 138 -21.69 5.60 -12.59
CA TYR A 138 -21.70 4.35 -11.83
C TYR A 138 -22.83 3.42 -12.25
N LYS A 139 -23.98 3.96 -12.67
CA LYS A 139 -25.09 3.20 -13.24
C LYS A 139 -24.68 2.34 -14.44
N THR A 140 -23.78 2.84 -15.27
CA THR A 140 -23.30 2.14 -16.48
C THR A 140 -22.05 1.29 -16.20
N MET A 141 -21.27 1.67 -15.19
CA MET A 141 -20.02 1.01 -14.81
C MET A 141 -20.24 -0.22 -13.91
N LEU A 142 -21.32 -0.25 -13.13
CA LEU A 142 -21.66 -1.32 -12.20
C LEU A 142 -22.99 -1.97 -12.62
N LYS A 143 -23.15 -3.24 -12.27
CA LYS A 143 -24.40 -3.99 -12.44
C LYS A 143 -25.13 -4.07 -11.11
N PHE A 144 -26.45 -3.94 -11.14
CA PHE A 144 -27.29 -3.97 -9.94
C PHE A 144 -28.40 -4.99 -10.11
N GLU A 145 -28.61 -5.85 -9.10
CA GLU A 145 -29.70 -6.82 -9.01
C GLU A 145 -30.16 -6.90 -7.55
N ASP A 146 -31.47 -6.92 -7.31
CA ASP A 146 -32.09 -7.15 -5.99
C ASP A 146 -31.41 -6.43 -4.81
N ASN A 147 -31.13 -5.13 -4.96
CA ASN A 147 -30.46 -4.29 -3.95
C ASN A 147 -28.99 -4.68 -3.65
N HIS A 148 -28.29 -5.25 -4.63
CA HIS A 148 -26.88 -5.61 -4.57
C HIS A 148 -26.14 -5.14 -5.81
N ILE A 149 -24.83 -4.96 -5.67
CA ILE A 149 -23.91 -4.78 -6.80
C ILE A 149 -23.41 -6.16 -7.23
N VAL A 150 -23.58 -6.50 -8.50
CA VAL A 150 -23.22 -7.82 -9.04
C VAL A 150 -21.84 -7.77 -9.68
N ILE A 151 -20.94 -8.62 -9.21
CA ILE A 151 -19.57 -8.74 -9.70
C ILE A 151 -19.40 -10.08 -10.42
N THR A 152 -19.43 -10.03 -11.76
CA THR A 152 -19.32 -11.24 -12.60
C THR A 152 -17.89 -11.48 -13.11
N SER A 153 -17.10 -10.41 -13.23
CA SER A 153 -15.79 -10.44 -13.86
C SER A 153 -14.73 -9.70 -13.07
N GLN A 154 -13.46 -9.94 -13.42
CA GLN A 154 -12.34 -9.18 -12.87
C GLN A 154 -12.45 -7.68 -13.16
N LYS A 155 -13.00 -7.32 -14.33
CA LYS A 155 -13.24 -5.91 -14.72
C LYS A 155 -14.27 -5.27 -13.79
N ASP A 156 -15.36 -5.98 -13.48
CA ASP A 156 -16.39 -5.49 -12.55
C ASP A 156 -15.81 -5.31 -11.15
N ALA A 157 -14.97 -6.26 -10.70
CA ALA A 157 -14.34 -6.18 -9.39
C ALA A 157 -13.37 -4.99 -9.29
N LEU A 158 -12.59 -4.71 -10.35
CA LEU A 158 -11.74 -3.52 -10.42
C LEU A 158 -12.55 -2.22 -10.45
N ALA A 159 -13.66 -2.21 -11.19
CA ALA A 159 -14.58 -1.07 -11.25
C ALA A 159 -15.21 -0.77 -9.88
N PHE A 160 -15.61 -1.84 -9.18
CA PHE A 160 -16.15 -1.75 -7.83
C PHE A 160 -15.11 -1.21 -6.83
N VAL A 161 -13.88 -1.73 -6.84
CA VAL A 161 -12.80 -1.21 -5.98
C VAL A 161 -12.46 0.25 -6.30
N LYS A 162 -12.57 0.67 -7.56
CA LYS A 162 -12.40 2.08 -7.97
C LYS A 162 -13.51 2.97 -7.37
N MET A 163 -14.75 2.49 -7.39
CA MET A 163 -15.89 3.16 -6.75
C MET A 163 -15.68 3.25 -5.24
N LEU A 164 -15.27 2.16 -4.58
CA LEU A 164 -15.00 2.16 -3.14
C LEU A 164 -13.91 3.16 -2.74
N ASN A 165 -12.87 3.32 -3.55
CA ASN A 165 -11.83 4.31 -3.30
C ASN A 165 -12.23 5.74 -3.68
N ASP A 166 -13.44 5.92 -4.23
CA ASP A 166 -13.98 7.19 -4.69
C ASP A 166 -13.07 7.85 -5.77
N ASP A 167 -12.40 7.04 -6.60
CA ASP A 167 -11.34 7.55 -7.49
C ASP A 167 -11.87 8.45 -8.63
N ILE A 168 -13.19 8.70 -8.74
CA ILE A 168 -13.77 9.62 -9.74
C ILE A 168 -14.11 10.94 -9.05
N VAL A 169 -13.41 12.00 -9.42
CA VAL A 169 -13.64 13.35 -8.89
C VAL A 169 -14.16 14.27 -9.99
N ARG A 170 -15.04 15.20 -9.64
CA ARG A 170 -15.61 16.17 -10.58
C ARG A 170 -15.17 17.58 -10.21
N SER A 171 -14.65 18.33 -11.18
CA SER A 171 -14.34 19.75 -11.01
C SER A 171 -15.63 20.55 -10.90
N GLU A 172 -15.74 21.38 -9.88
CA GLU A 172 -16.86 22.33 -9.73
C GLU A 172 -16.81 23.46 -10.76
N LEU A 173 -15.61 23.83 -11.23
CA LEU A 173 -15.42 24.93 -12.19
C LEU A 173 -15.73 24.51 -13.63
N THR A 174 -15.26 23.33 -14.05
CA THR A 174 -15.37 22.89 -15.46
C THR A 174 -16.43 21.80 -15.66
N GLY A 175 -16.92 21.20 -14.57
CA GLY A 175 -17.79 20.03 -14.61
C GLY A 175 -17.09 18.75 -15.11
N GLN A 176 -15.80 18.80 -15.46
CA GLN A 176 -15.05 17.65 -15.98
C GLN A 176 -14.77 16.63 -14.86
N GLU A 177 -14.79 15.36 -15.25
CA GLU A 177 -14.51 14.23 -14.36
C GLU A 177 -13.09 13.72 -14.58
N TYR A 178 -12.39 13.42 -13.49
CA TYR A 178 -11.02 12.92 -13.50
C TYR A 178 -10.89 11.62 -12.72
N ASP A 179 -9.87 10.84 -13.08
CA ASP A 179 -9.43 9.67 -12.32
C ASP A 179 -8.34 10.11 -11.32
N SER A 180 -8.64 10.10 -10.03
CA SER A 180 -7.74 10.54 -8.98
C SER A 180 -7.41 9.40 -8.01
N SER A 181 -6.17 8.92 -8.11
CA SER A 181 -5.66 7.85 -7.26
C SER A 181 -5.24 8.31 -5.86
N SER A 182 -5.03 9.62 -5.66
CA SER A 182 -4.58 10.21 -4.40
C SER A 182 -5.40 11.46 -4.11
N LYS A 183 -6.02 11.51 -2.94
CA LYS A 183 -6.93 12.57 -2.52
C LYS A 183 -6.69 12.87 -1.05
N SER A 184 -6.71 14.14 -0.70
CA SER A 184 -6.77 14.63 0.68
C SER A 184 -8.16 15.19 0.93
N ILE A 185 -8.69 14.97 2.13
CA ILE A 185 -9.87 15.69 2.59
C ILE A 185 -9.44 17.15 2.76
N LEU A 186 -10.29 18.08 2.32
CA LEU A 186 -10.11 19.49 2.63
C LEU A 186 -10.61 19.68 4.07
N ASP A 187 -9.71 20.05 4.97
CA ASP A 187 -10.11 20.50 6.29
C ASP A 187 -10.67 21.93 6.15
N GLU A 188 -11.82 22.20 6.76
CA GLU A 188 -12.30 23.57 6.93
C GLU A 188 -11.35 24.26 7.93
N GLU A 189 -10.61 25.27 7.49
CA GLU A 189 -9.83 26.16 8.37
C GLU A 189 -10.75 26.98 9.30
#